data_AF-R7TYP2-F1
#
_entry.id   AF-R7TYP2-F1
#
_cell.length_a   1.000
_cell.length_b   1.000
_cell.length_c   1.000
_cell.angle_alpha   90.00
_cell.angle_beta   90.00
_cell.angle_gamma   90.00
#
_symmetry.space_group_name_H-M   'P 1'
#
loop_
_entity.id
_entity.type
_entity.pdbx_description
1 polymer ?
#
loop_
_entity_poly.entity_id
_entity_poly.type
_entity_poly.pdbx_seq_one_letter_code
_entity_poly.pdbx_strand_id
1 'polypeptide(L)'
;MYVDFKCDLSQMRSATCSIILETYRRAQNTRDEKTEARNLCSGSTVMFKQCLQKKKSHGLILILFFMVPILLKISYVQLIVKMKQRDATAEIQRARISSQNHTIKVYLFTYMRGGSSLGGTLFNQDPRGLLWYEPLDQFFMAYLGHARWGLPMHVTMNKDNYTQRTIPQEEHSLYVNYISNMLSCNYQSLPAETFTHIDFIGQSRALKFMNSCTGKSGMVSCKKNIKARCGSASTHIRDPAASWKNSCPQIIKALDTVQPSAITTESFKNELKDKFQMDTSTVDNFIDHRTCMENVKSKVKSCMEKALSKCHEQKIHAVEVLRSNMAALDDVIKRLPDLYVVHYVRDPRAIAQSTIKVKFNSGDIVHESRLICNKMEQDIKDYERLSSLYPGVFIRVKYEDLVFDPKQFGKTVYQHIGLKDCSTRWLKTVQSSLHGSKASGSFGTFRKNGTEAIEKWRKQITDQKLNEVNRICKNVLNALGYSL
;
A
#
# COMPACT_ATOMS: atom_id res chain seq x y z
N MET A 1 9.93 35.46 -16.36
CA MET A 1 8.72 36.19 -16.80
C MET A 1 7.57 35.18 -16.81
N TYR A 2 6.80 35.13 -15.72
CA TYR A 2 5.62 34.26 -15.60
C TYR A 2 4.50 34.88 -16.43
N VAL A 3 3.99 34.16 -17.44
CA VAL A 3 2.77 34.55 -18.16
C VAL A 3 1.65 33.63 -17.66
N ASP A 4 0.76 34.23 -16.88
CA ASP A 4 -0.43 33.63 -16.29
C ASP A 4 -1.52 33.53 -17.38
N PHE A 5 -1.86 32.32 -17.81
CA PHE A 5 -2.97 32.11 -18.75
C PHE A 5 -4.26 31.84 -17.96
N LYS A 6 -4.99 32.91 -17.63
CA LYS A 6 -6.40 32.82 -17.23
C LYS A 6 -7.22 32.36 -18.43
N CYS A 7 -7.83 31.18 -18.32
CA CYS A 7 -8.84 30.72 -19.26
C CYS A 7 -10.15 31.46 -18.92
N ASP A 8 -10.53 32.45 -19.72
CA ASP A 8 -11.84 33.11 -19.60
C ASP A 8 -12.94 32.15 -20.09
N LEU A 9 -13.69 31.61 -19.14
CA LEU A 9 -14.71 30.58 -19.32
C LEU A 9 -16.07 31.14 -19.76
N SER A 10 -16.20 32.46 -19.93
CA SER A 10 -17.48 33.11 -20.23
C SER A 10 -18.01 32.91 -21.66
N GLN A 11 -17.22 32.35 -22.59
CA GLN A 11 -17.61 32.17 -23.99
C GLN A 11 -17.84 30.71 -24.45
N MET A 12 -17.74 29.71 -23.57
CA MET A 12 -17.85 28.29 -23.96
C MET A 12 -19.29 27.75 -23.90
N ARG A 13 -20.07 27.93 -24.99
CA ARG A 13 -21.41 27.31 -25.15
C ARG A 13 -21.49 26.34 -26.34
N SER A 14 -20.69 25.27 -26.35
CA SER A 14 -20.82 24.19 -27.34
C SER A 14 -20.50 22.82 -26.73
N ALA A 15 -21.37 21.84 -27.00
CA ALA A 15 -21.31 20.46 -26.49
C ALA A 15 -19.99 19.73 -26.80
N THR A 16 -19.27 20.17 -27.84
CA THR A 16 -17.96 19.64 -28.25
C THR A 16 -16.86 19.93 -27.24
N CYS A 17 -16.97 21.05 -26.49
CA CYS A 17 -15.99 21.44 -25.48
C CYS A 17 -16.10 20.60 -24.21
N SER A 18 -17.29 20.08 -23.88
CA SER A 18 -17.50 19.20 -22.72
C SER A 18 -16.77 17.87 -22.87
N ILE A 19 -16.68 17.32 -24.08
CA ILE A 19 -15.98 16.05 -24.35
C ILE A 19 -14.47 16.22 -24.22
N ILE A 20 -13.92 17.33 -24.72
CA ILE A 20 -12.49 17.65 -24.61
C ILE A 20 -12.13 17.94 -23.15
N LEU A 21 -12.97 18.65 -22.40
CA LEU A 21 -12.79 18.87 -20.96
C LEU A 21 -12.84 17.57 -20.16
N GLU A 22 -13.75 16.65 -20.50
CA GLU A 22 -13.88 15.35 -19.84
C GLU A 22 -12.66 14.46 -20.14
N THR A 23 -12.14 14.52 -21.36
CA THR A 23 -10.94 13.80 -21.80
C THR A 23 -9.68 14.38 -21.15
N TYR A 24 -9.57 15.70 -21.06
CA TYR A 24 -8.49 16.40 -20.36
C TYR A 24 -8.51 16.14 -18.84
N ARG A 25 -9.69 16.08 -18.22
CA ARG A 25 -9.84 15.69 -16.80
C ARG A 25 -9.45 14.24 -16.53
N ARG A 26 -9.61 13.34 -17.51
CA ARG A 26 -9.23 11.92 -17.38
C ARG A 26 -7.72 11.67 -17.55
N ALA A 27 -6.99 12.56 -18.21
CA ALA A 27 -5.57 12.39 -18.55
C ALA A 27 -4.57 12.92 -17.50
N GLN A 28 -4.98 13.21 -16.26
CA GLN A 28 -4.12 13.88 -15.27
C GLN A 28 -3.20 12.99 -14.41
N ASN A 29 -3.08 11.67 -14.67
CA ASN A 29 -2.47 10.76 -13.69
C ASN A 29 -1.04 10.28 -13.98
N THR A 30 -0.37 10.72 -15.05
CA THR A 30 1.06 10.41 -15.25
C THR A 30 1.88 11.62 -15.73
N ARG A 31 3.19 11.60 -15.48
CA ARG A 31 4.12 12.73 -15.76
C ARG A 31 4.38 12.91 -17.25
N ASP A 32 4.26 11.84 -18.03
CA ASP A 32 4.44 11.83 -19.49
C ASP A 32 3.21 12.39 -20.22
N GLU A 33 1.99 12.12 -19.72
CA GLU A 33 0.75 12.68 -20.24
C GLU A 33 0.65 14.21 -20.06
N LYS A 34 1.32 14.81 -19.06
CA LYS A 34 1.34 16.28 -18.86
C LYS A 34 2.10 17.03 -19.95
N THR A 35 3.16 16.43 -20.49
CA THR A 35 3.96 17.02 -21.57
C THR A 35 3.20 16.90 -22.89
N GLU A 36 2.54 15.77 -23.12
CA GLU A 36 1.73 15.52 -24.31
C GLU A 36 0.42 16.35 -24.31
N ALA A 37 -0.23 16.50 -23.15
CA ALA A 37 -1.40 17.37 -22.98
C ALA A 37 -1.07 18.87 -23.13
N ARG A 38 0.12 19.31 -22.68
CA ARG A 38 0.61 20.68 -22.94
C ARG A 38 0.85 20.93 -24.43
N ASN A 39 1.39 19.94 -25.15
CA ASN A 39 1.60 20.01 -26.59
C ASN A 39 0.27 19.97 -27.38
N LEU A 40 -0.73 19.24 -26.89
CA LEU A 40 -2.11 19.27 -27.40
C LEU A 40 -2.75 20.66 -27.21
N CYS A 41 -2.60 21.30 -26.04
CA CYS A 41 -3.14 22.64 -25.79
C CYS A 41 -2.41 23.76 -26.56
N SER A 42 -1.08 23.69 -26.71
CA SER A 42 -0.32 24.69 -27.46
C SER A 42 -0.61 24.62 -28.96
N GLY A 43 -0.78 23.42 -29.52
CA GLY A 43 -1.25 23.22 -30.90
C GLY A 43 -2.70 23.68 -31.11
N SER A 44 -3.58 23.46 -30.12
CA SER A 44 -5.01 23.81 -30.20
C SER A 44 -5.27 25.32 -30.20
N THR A 45 -4.47 26.12 -29.48
CA THR A 45 -4.65 27.58 -29.39
C THR A 45 -4.25 28.30 -30.68
N VAL A 46 -3.21 27.81 -31.38
CA VAL A 46 -2.80 28.31 -32.71
C VAL A 46 -3.81 27.93 -33.79
N MET A 47 -4.37 26.72 -33.69
CA MET A 47 -5.40 26.20 -34.61
C MET A 47 -6.76 26.92 -34.47
N PHE A 48 -7.15 27.35 -33.26
CA PHE A 48 -8.44 28.03 -33.04
C PHE A 48 -8.50 29.42 -33.68
N LYS A 49 -7.37 30.14 -33.75
CA LYS A 49 -7.28 31.43 -34.45
C LYS A 49 -7.53 31.31 -35.95
N GLN A 50 -7.18 30.16 -36.57
CA GLN A 50 -7.42 29.92 -37.98
C GLN A 50 -8.86 29.48 -38.29
N CYS A 51 -9.56 28.90 -37.32
CA CYS A 51 -10.93 28.40 -37.49
C CYS A 51 -11.99 29.53 -37.48
N LEU A 52 -11.73 30.64 -36.79
CA LEU A 52 -12.67 31.78 -36.68
C LEU A 52 -12.68 32.73 -37.89
N GLN A 53 -11.78 32.58 -38.88
CA GLN A 53 -11.65 33.55 -39.99
C GLN A 53 -12.18 33.10 -41.36
N LYS A 54 -12.82 31.93 -41.50
CA LYS A 54 -13.39 31.52 -42.81
C LYS A 54 -14.87 31.17 -42.72
N LYS A 55 -15.72 32.16 -43.02
CA LYS A 55 -17.06 31.96 -43.59
C LYS A 55 -16.90 31.31 -44.97
N LYS A 56 -17.22 30.02 -45.10
CA LYS A 56 -17.82 29.34 -46.29
C LYS A 56 -17.62 27.82 -46.20
N SER A 57 -18.73 27.07 -46.07
CA SER A 57 -19.03 25.70 -46.57
C SER A 57 -18.00 24.54 -46.51
N HIS A 58 -16.79 24.72 -45.96
CA HIS A 58 -15.73 23.69 -45.90
C HIS A 58 -15.34 23.30 -44.46
N GLY A 59 -16.04 23.83 -43.46
CA GLY A 59 -15.75 23.57 -42.04
C GLY A 59 -15.94 22.09 -41.63
N LEU A 60 -16.87 21.37 -42.26
CA LEU A 60 -17.07 19.94 -42.01
C LEU A 60 -15.87 19.08 -42.47
N ILE A 61 -15.24 19.45 -43.59
CA ILE A 61 -14.12 18.71 -44.17
C ILE A 61 -12.87 18.87 -43.29
N LEU A 62 -12.60 20.08 -42.80
CA LEU A 62 -11.49 20.35 -41.88
C LEU A 62 -11.67 19.63 -40.53
N ILE A 63 -12.89 19.58 -39.98
CA ILE A 63 -13.17 18.82 -38.75
C ILE A 63 -12.90 17.32 -38.96
N LEU A 64 -13.29 16.74 -40.10
CA LEU A 64 -13.00 15.34 -40.41
C LEU A 64 -11.49 15.08 -40.55
N PHE A 65 -10.74 15.97 -41.21
CA PHE A 65 -9.29 15.84 -41.38
C PHE A 65 -8.52 15.84 -40.05
N PHE A 66 -9.02 16.48 -38.99
CA PHE A 66 -8.35 16.53 -37.69
C PHE A 66 -8.94 15.57 -36.65
N MET A 67 -10.26 15.36 -36.64
CA MET A 67 -10.91 14.46 -35.69
C MET A 67 -10.66 12.99 -36.03
N VAL A 68 -10.62 12.61 -37.32
CA VAL A 68 -10.41 11.22 -37.73
C VAL A 68 -9.04 10.69 -37.28
N PRO A 69 -7.91 11.38 -37.50
CA PRO A 69 -6.61 10.93 -37.00
C PRO A 69 -6.53 10.84 -35.46
N ILE A 70 -7.19 11.75 -34.74
CA ILE A 70 -7.23 11.73 -33.28
C ILE A 70 -8.04 10.54 -32.78
N LEU A 71 -9.23 10.30 -33.35
CA LEU A 71 -10.07 9.15 -33.00
C LEU A 71 -9.41 7.82 -33.38
N LEU A 72 -8.71 7.76 -34.50
CA LEU A 72 -7.90 6.59 -34.89
C LEU A 72 -6.74 6.36 -33.93
N LYS A 73 -6.03 7.41 -33.51
CA LYS A 73 -4.98 7.29 -32.48
C LYS A 73 -5.54 6.83 -31.14
N ILE A 74 -6.66 7.38 -30.67
CA ILE A 74 -7.33 6.94 -29.43
C ILE A 74 -7.75 5.48 -29.56
N SER A 75 -8.36 5.09 -30.67
CA SER A 75 -8.80 3.71 -30.93
C SER A 75 -7.60 2.76 -30.98
N TYR A 76 -6.49 3.17 -31.60
CA TYR A 76 -5.24 2.42 -31.68
C TYR A 76 -4.60 2.24 -30.30
N VAL A 77 -4.52 3.30 -29.49
CA VAL A 77 -4.02 3.22 -28.11
C VAL A 77 -4.91 2.30 -27.27
N GLN A 78 -6.23 2.43 -27.38
CA GLN A 78 -7.19 1.53 -26.71
C GLN A 78 -7.02 0.07 -27.14
N LEU A 79 -6.77 -0.18 -28.42
CA LEU A 79 -6.47 -1.52 -28.95
C LEU A 79 -5.18 -2.09 -28.35
N ILE A 80 -4.09 -1.31 -28.33
CA ILE A 80 -2.82 -1.74 -27.72
C ILE A 80 -3.00 -2.05 -26.23
N VAL A 81 -3.71 -1.20 -25.49
CA VAL A 81 -3.98 -1.43 -24.05
C VAL A 81 -4.78 -2.72 -23.86
N LYS A 82 -5.83 -2.94 -24.66
CA LYS A 82 -6.62 -4.18 -24.63
C LYS A 82 -5.78 -5.41 -24.98
N MET A 83 -4.86 -5.32 -25.94
CA MET A 83 -3.96 -6.42 -26.30
C MET A 83 -3.01 -6.76 -25.15
N LYS A 84 -2.33 -5.77 -24.56
CA LYS A 84 -1.46 -5.97 -23.39
C LYS A 84 -2.22 -6.58 -22.20
N GLN A 85 -3.46 -6.14 -21.97
CA GLN A 85 -4.32 -6.70 -20.93
C GLN A 85 -4.66 -8.18 -21.18
N ARG A 86 -4.93 -8.56 -22.44
CA ARG A 86 -5.16 -9.97 -22.81
C ARG A 86 -3.92 -10.83 -22.57
N ASP A 87 -2.75 -10.35 -22.95
CA ASP A 87 -1.49 -11.07 -22.77
C ASP A 87 -1.19 -11.32 -21.28
N ALA A 88 -1.30 -10.27 -20.45
CA ALA A 88 -1.13 -10.39 -18.99
C ALA A 88 -2.16 -11.34 -18.35
N THR A 89 -3.42 -11.27 -18.79
CA THR A 89 -4.47 -12.18 -18.32
C THR A 89 -4.16 -13.63 -18.69
N ALA A 90 -3.69 -13.89 -19.91
CA ALA A 90 -3.34 -15.22 -20.37
C ALA A 90 -2.10 -15.79 -19.66
N GLU A 91 -1.14 -14.94 -19.29
CA GLU A 91 0.01 -15.33 -18.48
C GLU A 91 -0.40 -15.72 -17.06
N ILE A 92 -1.23 -14.90 -16.41
CA ILE A 92 -1.80 -15.18 -15.07
C ILE A 92 -2.60 -16.48 -15.06
N GLN A 93 -3.47 -16.67 -16.06
CA GLN A 93 -4.29 -17.88 -16.16
C GLN A 93 -3.42 -19.13 -16.37
N ARG A 94 -2.37 -19.04 -17.20
CA ARG A 94 -1.40 -20.14 -17.39
C ARG A 94 -0.62 -20.45 -16.11
N ALA A 95 -0.11 -19.43 -15.42
CA ALA A 95 0.62 -19.58 -14.17
C ALA A 95 -0.24 -20.29 -13.11
N ARG A 96 -1.54 -19.95 -13.04
CA ARG A 96 -2.50 -20.56 -12.12
C ARG A 96 -2.86 -22.00 -12.46
N ILE A 97 -3.09 -22.30 -13.74
CA ILE A 97 -3.41 -23.67 -14.19
C ILE A 97 -2.22 -24.62 -13.92
N SER A 98 -0.99 -24.13 -14.07
CA SER A 98 0.24 -24.90 -13.81
C SER A 98 0.49 -25.19 -12.31
N SER A 99 -0.26 -24.60 -11.37
CA SER A 99 0.12 -24.49 -9.96
C SER A 99 -0.52 -25.51 -9.00
N GLN A 100 -1.07 -26.64 -9.47
CA GLN A 100 -1.85 -27.54 -8.60
C GLN A 100 -1.06 -28.21 -7.46
N ASN A 101 0.28 -28.15 -7.47
CA ASN A 101 1.18 -28.53 -6.36
C ASN A 101 2.03 -27.36 -5.80
N HIS A 102 1.71 -26.10 -6.14
CA HIS A 102 2.52 -24.92 -5.83
C HIS A 102 2.13 -24.22 -4.52
N THR A 103 3.06 -23.42 -4.01
CA THR A 103 2.85 -22.43 -2.95
C THR A 103 1.74 -21.44 -3.31
N ILE A 104 0.84 -21.15 -2.39
CA ILE A 104 -0.24 -20.18 -2.54
C ILE A 104 0.23 -18.83 -1.98
N LYS A 105 0.41 -17.83 -2.84
CA LYS A 105 0.81 -16.48 -2.44
C LYS A 105 -0.41 -15.62 -2.20
N VAL A 106 -0.51 -14.99 -1.04
CA VAL A 106 -1.67 -14.18 -0.63
C VAL A 106 -1.24 -12.80 -0.15
N TYR A 107 -1.87 -11.77 -0.70
CA TYR A 107 -1.77 -10.41 -0.21
C TYR A 107 -3.07 -10.04 0.51
N LEU A 108 -3.03 -9.97 1.83
CA LEU A 108 -4.15 -9.53 2.65
C LEU A 108 -4.09 -8.00 2.82
N PHE A 109 -4.83 -7.28 1.98
CA PHE A 109 -4.92 -5.82 2.01
C PHE A 109 -5.95 -5.40 3.05
N THR A 110 -5.53 -4.66 4.07
CA THR A 110 -6.36 -4.29 5.22
C THR A 110 -6.18 -2.83 5.63
N TYR A 111 -7.00 -2.39 6.58
CA TYR A 111 -6.94 -1.05 7.17
C TYR A 111 -6.66 -1.14 8.67
N MET A 112 -5.86 -0.22 9.20
CA MET A 112 -5.65 -0.10 10.64
C MET A 112 -6.99 0.08 11.36
N ARG A 113 -7.20 -0.64 12.47
CA ARG A 113 -8.49 -0.69 13.21
C ARG A 113 -9.68 -1.30 12.43
N GLY A 114 -9.44 -1.77 11.20
CA GLY A 114 -10.39 -2.53 10.38
C GLY A 114 -10.56 -3.99 10.81
N GLY A 115 -10.02 -4.40 11.96
CA GLY A 115 -9.98 -5.80 12.37
C GLY A 115 -8.89 -6.61 11.66
N SER A 116 -7.83 -5.95 11.18
CA SER A 116 -6.74 -6.56 10.41
C SER A 116 -6.09 -7.72 11.15
N SER A 117 -5.81 -7.59 12.46
CA SER A 117 -5.24 -8.68 13.26
C SER A 117 -6.14 -9.91 13.35
N LEU A 118 -7.47 -9.74 13.30
CA LEU A 118 -8.41 -10.86 13.21
C LEU A 118 -8.37 -11.47 11.80
N GLY A 119 -8.33 -10.64 10.76
CA GLY A 119 -8.13 -11.09 9.38
C GLY A 119 -6.84 -11.87 9.19
N GLY A 120 -5.72 -11.40 9.75
CA GLY A 120 -4.42 -12.08 9.73
C GLY A 120 -4.46 -13.47 10.36
N THR A 121 -5.40 -13.73 11.29
CA THR A 121 -5.55 -15.09 11.84
C THR A 121 -5.87 -16.13 10.77
N LEU A 122 -6.53 -15.75 9.66
CA LEU A 122 -6.84 -16.64 8.53
C LEU A 122 -5.66 -17.51 8.19
N PHE A 123 -4.51 -16.90 7.92
CA PHE A 123 -3.33 -17.60 7.46
C PHE A 123 -2.35 -17.90 8.60
N ASN A 124 -2.35 -17.11 9.67
CA ASN A 124 -1.42 -17.32 10.78
C ASN A 124 -1.80 -18.51 11.67
N GLN A 125 -3.10 -18.75 11.88
CA GLN A 125 -3.60 -19.86 12.70
C GLN A 125 -3.91 -21.12 11.89
N ASP A 126 -3.88 -21.02 10.56
CA ASP A 126 -3.90 -22.20 9.69
C ASP A 126 -2.54 -22.92 9.73
N PRO A 127 -2.49 -24.22 10.01
CA PRO A 127 -1.24 -24.99 10.04
C PRO A 127 -0.46 -24.96 8.72
N ARG A 128 -1.12 -24.66 7.60
CA ARG A 128 -0.54 -24.59 6.26
C ARG A 128 0.08 -23.22 5.96
N GLY A 129 -0.16 -22.21 6.79
CA GLY A 129 0.17 -20.83 6.50
C GLY A 129 1.40 -20.26 7.22
N LEU A 130 2.18 -19.50 6.46
CA LEU A 130 3.17 -18.53 6.91
C LEU A 130 2.57 -17.14 6.70
N LEU A 131 2.35 -16.39 7.79
CA LEU A 131 1.97 -14.98 7.70
C LEU A 131 3.18 -14.09 8.02
N TRP A 132 3.47 -13.17 7.12
CA TRP A 132 4.24 -11.97 7.39
C TRP A 132 3.30 -10.89 7.93
N TYR A 133 3.38 -10.65 9.24
CA TYR A 133 2.52 -9.69 9.93
C TYR A 133 3.05 -8.27 9.76
N GLU A 134 2.34 -7.45 8.98
CA GLU A 134 2.63 -6.03 8.74
C GLU A 134 4.07 -5.71 8.29
N PRO A 135 4.67 -6.43 7.32
CA PRO A 135 6.11 -6.37 7.04
C PRO A 135 6.59 -5.02 6.50
N LEU A 136 5.65 -4.18 6.03
CA LEU A 136 5.98 -2.84 5.56
C LEU A 136 6.37 -1.88 6.67
N ASP A 137 6.12 -2.19 7.95
CA ASP A 137 6.69 -1.36 9.00
C ASP A 137 8.23 -1.39 8.92
N GLN A 138 8.79 -2.59 8.80
CA GLN A 138 10.22 -2.86 8.63
C GLN A 138 10.74 -2.38 7.28
N PHE A 139 9.93 -2.38 6.22
CA PHE A 139 10.30 -1.80 4.93
C PHE A 139 10.77 -0.35 5.07
N PHE A 140 9.94 0.51 5.67
CA PHE A 140 10.29 1.91 5.88
C PHE A 140 11.45 2.08 6.86
N MET A 141 11.59 1.15 7.82
CA MET A 141 12.76 1.17 8.68
C MET A 141 14.03 0.90 7.84
N ALA A 142 14.06 -0.20 7.09
CA ALA A 142 15.22 -0.65 6.34
C ALA A 142 15.64 0.36 5.26
N TYR A 143 14.69 0.78 4.43
CA TYR A 143 15.00 1.55 3.23
C TYR A 143 14.90 3.06 3.42
N LEU A 144 14.07 3.53 4.35
CA LEU A 144 13.84 4.97 4.57
C LEU A 144 14.47 5.48 5.87
N GLY A 145 15.21 4.65 6.60
CA GLY A 145 15.87 5.03 7.85
C GLY A 145 14.92 5.33 9.01
N HIS A 146 13.63 4.98 8.88
CA HIS A 146 12.66 5.23 9.94
C HIS A 146 12.97 4.39 11.18
N ALA A 147 12.61 4.91 12.36
CA ALA A 147 12.80 4.22 13.62
C ALA A 147 11.46 4.01 14.33
N ARG A 148 11.33 2.88 15.04
CA ARG A 148 10.09 2.43 15.70
C ARG A 148 8.93 2.25 14.72
N TRP A 149 7.86 1.59 15.17
CA TRP A 149 6.66 1.47 14.36
C TRP A 149 5.94 2.81 14.20
N GLY A 150 5.31 3.01 13.04
CA GLY A 150 4.57 4.24 12.73
C GLY A 150 3.16 3.99 12.19
N LEU A 151 2.32 5.04 12.27
CA LEU A 151 0.95 4.95 11.78
C LEU A 151 0.90 4.79 10.25
N PRO A 152 0.03 3.93 9.71
CA PRO A 152 -0.05 3.69 8.27
C PRO A 152 -0.48 4.91 7.45
N MET A 153 -1.33 5.76 8.03
CA MET A 153 -1.78 6.98 7.37
C MET A 153 -0.64 7.96 7.12
N HIS A 154 0.44 7.93 7.92
CA HIS A 154 1.62 8.77 7.70
C HIS A 154 2.39 8.44 6.42
N VAL A 155 2.30 7.19 5.96
CA VAL A 155 3.07 6.72 4.79
C VAL A 155 2.20 6.52 3.55
N THR A 156 0.88 6.56 3.70
CA THR A 156 -0.09 6.36 2.61
C THR A 156 -0.86 7.63 2.23
N MET A 157 -0.96 8.61 3.14
CA MET A 157 -1.78 9.81 2.96
C MET A 157 -1.04 11.10 3.31
N ASN A 158 -1.40 12.18 2.62
CA ASN A 158 -1.11 13.56 3.01
C ASN A 158 -2.20 14.03 3.97
N LYS A 159 -1.83 14.33 5.22
CA LYS A 159 -2.81 14.63 6.27
C LYS A 159 -3.51 15.98 6.10
N ASP A 160 -2.82 16.97 5.54
CA ASP A 160 -3.33 18.34 5.47
C ASP A 160 -4.44 18.52 4.42
N ASN A 161 -4.36 17.76 3.33
CA ASN A 161 -5.30 17.85 2.21
C ASN A 161 -6.10 16.57 1.98
N TYR A 162 -5.94 15.55 2.84
CA TYR A 162 -6.66 14.28 2.78
C TYR A 162 -6.53 13.53 1.44
N THR A 163 -5.36 13.62 0.80
CA THR A 163 -5.05 12.91 -0.46
C THR A 163 -4.09 11.75 -0.24
N GLN A 164 -4.05 10.78 -1.15
CA GLN A 164 -2.98 9.77 -1.12
C GLN A 164 -1.61 10.41 -1.35
N ARG A 165 -0.61 9.92 -0.63
CA ARG A 165 0.78 10.34 -0.84
C ARG A 165 1.26 9.83 -2.20
N THR A 166 1.89 10.70 -2.97
CA THR A 166 2.63 10.29 -4.17
C THR A 166 3.87 9.48 -3.76
N ILE A 167 3.94 8.24 -4.21
CA ILE A 167 5.05 7.33 -3.91
C ILE A 167 6.15 7.53 -4.97
N PRO A 168 7.41 7.85 -4.58
CA PRO A 168 8.53 7.91 -5.53
C PRO A 168 8.76 6.57 -6.24
N GLN A 169 9.17 6.59 -7.51
CA GLN A 169 9.37 5.37 -8.29
C GLN A 169 10.42 4.42 -7.68
N GLU A 170 11.48 4.96 -7.07
CA GLU A 170 12.48 4.16 -6.37
C GLU A 170 11.87 3.46 -5.13
N GLU A 171 11.05 4.18 -4.35
CA GLU A 171 10.30 3.59 -3.23
C GLU A 171 9.38 2.46 -3.69
N HIS A 172 8.64 2.71 -4.78
CA HIS A 172 7.74 1.73 -5.37
C HIS A 172 8.49 0.48 -5.83
N SER A 173 9.64 0.65 -6.49
CA SER A 173 10.47 -0.47 -6.97
C SER A 173 11.01 -1.30 -5.80
N LEU A 174 11.47 -0.65 -4.73
CA LEU A 174 11.88 -1.33 -3.50
C LEU A 174 10.71 -2.10 -2.87
N TYR A 175 9.51 -1.49 -2.81
CA TYR A 175 8.31 -2.14 -2.29
C TYR A 175 7.95 -3.42 -3.06
N VAL A 176 7.92 -3.35 -4.40
CA VAL A 176 7.61 -4.52 -5.25
C VAL A 176 8.63 -5.64 -5.02
N ASN A 177 9.92 -5.32 -5.01
CA ASN A 177 10.98 -6.30 -4.75
C ASN A 177 10.85 -6.92 -3.34
N TYR A 178 10.59 -6.10 -2.33
CA TYR A 178 10.46 -6.51 -0.95
C TYR A 178 9.31 -7.51 -0.75
N ILE A 179 8.12 -7.20 -1.23
CA ILE A 179 6.96 -8.09 -1.17
C ILE A 179 7.20 -9.38 -1.98
N SER A 180 7.78 -9.24 -3.17
CA SER A 180 7.99 -10.39 -4.07
C SER A 180 9.00 -11.38 -3.52
N ASN A 181 10.09 -10.89 -2.94
CA ASN A 181 11.12 -11.71 -2.29
C ASN A 181 10.56 -12.43 -1.06
N MET A 182 9.71 -11.77 -0.26
CA MET A 182 9.05 -12.40 0.89
C MET A 182 8.12 -13.54 0.49
N LEU A 183 7.25 -13.32 -0.49
CA LEU A 183 6.26 -14.32 -0.90
C LEU A 183 6.88 -15.50 -1.67
N SER A 184 8.08 -15.32 -2.23
CA SER A 184 8.80 -16.33 -3.02
C SER A 184 9.94 -17.02 -2.26
N CYS A 185 10.03 -16.86 -0.94
CA CYS A 185 11.12 -17.39 -0.11
C CYS A 185 12.54 -16.93 -0.51
N ASN A 186 12.69 -15.79 -1.20
CA ASN A 186 14.01 -15.21 -1.49
C ASN A 186 14.49 -14.35 -0.31
N TYR A 187 14.68 -14.97 0.85
CA TYR A 187 14.92 -14.26 2.11
C TYR A 187 16.32 -13.64 2.19
N GLN A 188 17.29 -14.16 1.43
CA GLN A 188 18.63 -13.61 1.32
C GLN A 188 18.63 -12.22 0.68
N SER A 189 17.62 -11.92 -0.13
CA SER A 189 17.44 -10.61 -0.78
C SER A 189 16.65 -9.62 0.08
N LEU A 190 16.27 -10.01 1.30
CA LEU A 190 15.56 -9.15 2.25
C LEU A 190 16.55 -8.53 3.24
N PRO A 191 16.32 -7.27 3.67
CA PRO A 191 17.15 -6.62 4.68
C PRO A 191 17.01 -7.33 6.03
N ALA A 192 18.07 -7.30 6.84
CA ALA A 192 18.09 -7.95 8.16
C ALA A 192 17.00 -7.39 9.10
N GLU A 193 16.61 -6.13 8.91
CA GLU A 193 15.47 -5.51 9.58
C GLU A 193 14.17 -6.29 9.45
N THR A 194 13.92 -6.94 8.31
CA THR A 194 12.72 -7.76 8.12
C THR A 194 12.57 -8.83 9.21
N PHE A 195 13.70 -9.26 9.78
CA PHE A 195 13.81 -10.42 10.66
C PHE A 195 13.96 -10.11 12.14
N THR A 196 13.99 -8.83 12.55
CA THR A 196 14.41 -8.47 13.92
C THR A 196 13.37 -7.66 14.73
N HIS A 197 12.21 -7.33 14.17
CA HIS A 197 11.19 -6.56 14.91
C HIS A 197 10.23 -7.43 15.72
N ILE A 198 10.40 -7.43 17.05
CA ILE A 198 9.63 -8.27 17.98
C ILE A 198 8.11 -8.16 17.83
N ASP A 199 7.59 -6.93 17.63
CA ASP A 199 6.13 -6.69 17.55
C ASP A 199 5.48 -7.12 16.23
N PHE A 200 6.28 -7.50 15.22
CA PHE A 200 5.80 -7.83 13.89
C PHE A 200 6.17 -9.26 13.48
N ILE A 201 7.45 -9.57 13.24
CA ILE A 201 7.83 -10.95 12.88
C ILE A 201 7.50 -11.93 14.00
N GLY A 202 7.53 -11.46 15.25
CA GLY A 202 7.10 -12.22 16.43
C GLY A 202 5.64 -12.66 16.43
N GLN A 203 4.78 -11.96 15.69
CA GLN A 203 3.36 -12.32 15.57
C GLN A 203 3.14 -13.48 14.60
N SER A 204 4.10 -13.74 13.71
CA SER A 204 4.05 -14.89 12.81
C SER A 204 4.25 -16.19 13.58
N ARG A 205 3.27 -17.09 13.55
CA ARG A 205 3.37 -18.42 14.18
C ARG A 205 4.58 -19.21 13.66
N ALA A 206 4.81 -19.15 12.36
CA ALA A 206 5.90 -19.88 11.70
C ALA A 206 7.28 -19.24 11.95
N LEU A 207 7.34 -17.90 12.05
CA LEU A 207 8.60 -17.16 12.21
C LEU A 207 8.85 -16.64 13.63
N LYS A 208 7.99 -16.92 14.62
CA LYS A 208 8.15 -16.44 16.00
C LYS A 208 9.49 -16.78 16.65
N PHE A 209 10.13 -17.87 16.20
CA PHE A 209 11.45 -18.29 16.69
C PHE A 209 12.55 -17.26 16.36
N MET A 210 12.32 -16.39 15.37
CA MET A 210 13.25 -15.33 15.01
C MET A 210 13.53 -14.40 16.20
N ASN A 211 12.52 -14.09 17.02
CA ASN A 211 12.68 -13.26 18.22
C ASN A 211 13.69 -13.83 19.22
N SER A 212 13.68 -15.15 19.43
CA SER A 212 14.64 -15.80 20.32
C SER A 212 15.99 -15.99 19.62
N CYS A 213 16.00 -16.22 18.31
CA CYS A 213 17.20 -16.47 17.53
C CYS A 213 18.07 -15.21 17.36
N THR A 214 17.47 -14.07 17.03
CA THR A 214 18.18 -12.79 16.88
C THR A 214 18.43 -12.09 18.22
N GLY A 215 17.81 -12.57 19.29
CA GLY A 215 17.79 -11.95 20.61
C GLY A 215 17.00 -10.62 20.66
N LYS A 216 16.99 -9.98 21.84
CA LYS A 216 16.42 -8.63 22.04
C LYS A 216 17.26 -7.50 21.44
N SER A 217 18.39 -7.82 20.78
CA SER A 217 19.23 -6.87 20.06
C SER A 217 18.51 -6.38 18.80
N GLY A 218 17.45 -5.59 19.00
CA GLY A 218 16.63 -5.10 17.91
C GLY A 218 17.32 -3.97 17.15
N MET A 219 17.13 -3.94 15.84
CA MET A 219 17.58 -2.87 14.94
C MET A 219 17.18 -1.44 15.39
N VAL A 220 16.17 -1.31 16.26
CA VAL A 220 15.62 -0.01 16.70
C VAL A 220 16.69 0.83 17.38
N SER A 221 17.61 0.21 18.14
CA SER A 221 18.72 0.91 18.78
C SER A 221 19.72 1.46 17.75
N CYS A 222 19.94 0.76 16.63
CA CYS A 222 20.83 1.19 15.56
C CYS A 222 20.37 2.46 14.83
N LYS A 223 19.12 2.90 15.03
CA LYS A 223 18.55 4.08 14.33
C LYS A 223 18.48 5.33 15.20
N LYS A 224 19.00 5.26 16.44
CA LYS A 224 18.92 6.36 17.43
C LYS A 224 19.37 7.70 16.87
N ASN A 225 20.47 7.71 16.12
CA ASN A 225 21.14 8.93 15.66
C ASN A 225 20.62 9.44 14.30
N ILE A 226 20.08 8.56 13.45
CA ILE A 226 19.57 8.93 12.12
C ILE A 226 18.07 9.20 12.10
N LYS A 227 17.30 8.75 13.11
CA LYS A 227 15.83 8.80 13.12
C LYS A 227 15.25 10.19 12.87
N ALA A 228 15.86 11.25 13.44
CA ALA A 228 15.30 12.60 13.32
C ALA A 228 15.47 13.13 11.90
N ARG A 229 16.64 12.91 11.31
CA ARG A 229 16.93 13.23 9.91
C ARG A 229 16.05 12.44 8.95
N CYS A 230 15.83 11.16 9.25
CA CYS A 230 15.01 10.25 8.45
C CYS A 230 13.54 10.22 8.91
N GLY A 231 12.95 11.38 9.17
CA GLY A 231 11.49 11.52 9.30
C GLY A 231 10.81 10.81 10.47
N SER A 232 11.54 10.46 11.54
CA SER A 232 11.03 9.71 12.71
C SER A 232 11.44 10.36 14.05
N ALA A 233 11.38 11.70 14.12
CA ALA A 233 11.79 12.46 15.30
C ALA A 233 10.89 12.24 16.53
N SER A 234 9.62 11.89 16.31
CA SER A 234 8.59 11.75 17.34
C SER A 234 7.91 10.37 17.30
N THR A 235 7.29 9.99 18.42
CA THR A 235 6.71 8.66 18.59
C THR A 235 5.55 8.43 17.59
N HIS A 236 5.58 7.27 16.90
CA HIS A 236 4.61 6.84 15.88
C HIS A 236 4.48 7.71 14.63
N ILE A 237 5.26 8.80 14.55
CA ILE A 237 5.31 9.68 13.39
C ILE A 237 6.35 9.16 12.41
N ARG A 238 5.95 9.15 11.13
CA ARG A 238 6.80 8.81 10.00
C ARG A 238 6.62 9.88 8.94
N ASP A 239 7.72 10.32 8.34
CA ASP A 239 7.70 11.27 7.24
C ASP A 239 8.61 10.75 6.12
N PRO A 240 8.06 9.91 5.22
CA PRO A 240 8.80 9.46 4.04
C PRO A 240 9.35 10.62 3.21
N ALA A 241 8.63 11.75 3.12
CA ALA A 241 9.06 12.89 2.32
C ALA A 241 10.33 13.53 2.91
N ALA A 242 10.44 13.62 4.24
CA ALA A 242 11.67 14.03 4.91
C ALA A 242 12.83 13.07 4.62
N SER A 243 12.60 11.74 4.66
CA SER A 243 13.65 10.76 4.34
C SER A 243 14.18 10.91 2.91
N TRP A 244 13.30 11.09 1.93
CA TRP A 244 13.70 11.33 0.54
C TRP A 244 14.39 12.68 0.36
N LYS A 245 13.86 13.75 0.97
CA LYS A 245 14.47 15.09 0.94
C LYS A 245 15.89 15.10 1.51
N ASN A 246 16.13 14.31 2.56
CA ASN A 246 17.41 14.25 3.26
C ASN A 246 18.34 13.14 2.74
N SER A 247 17.98 12.52 1.60
CA SER A 247 18.72 11.46 0.93
C SER A 247 18.97 10.19 1.78
N CYS A 248 18.15 9.93 2.81
CA CYS A 248 18.35 8.79 3.71
C CYS A 248 18.43 7.44 2.95
N PRO A 249 17.52 7.12 2.01
CA PRO A 249 17.61 5.86 1.25
C PRO A 249 18.92 5.71 0.48
N GLN A 250 19.38 6.80 -0.16
CA GLN A 250 20.58 6.80 -0.99
C GLN A 250 21.86 6.67 -0.15
N ILE A 251 21.90 7.31 1.02
CA ILE A 251 23.04 7.20 1.96
C ILE A 251 23.13 5.79 2.52
N ILE A 252 22.01 5.21 2.99
CA ILE A 252 21.95 3.84 3.52
C ILE A 252 22.41 2.85 2.44
N LYS A 253 21.89 2.98 1.21
CA LYS A 253 22.29 2.13 0.08
C LYS A 253 23.77 2.25 -0.24
N ALA A 254 24.32 3.46 -0.27
CA ALA A 254 25.76 3.67 -0.54
C ALA A 254 26.63 2.96 0.52
N LEU A 255 26.28 3.09 1.80
CA LEU A 255 26.98 2.43 2.90
C LEU A 255 26.85 0.90 2.88
N ASP A 256 25.71 0.37 2.44
CA ASP A 256 25.52 -1.07 2.32
C ASP A 256 26.31 -1.71 1.16
N THR A 257 26.66 -0.94 0.14
CA THR A 257 27.46 -1.43 -1.01
C THR A 257 28.97 -1.44 -0.78
N VAL A 258 29.44 -0.90 0.35
CA VAL A 258 30.87 -0.74 0.65
C VAL A 258 31.31 -1.73 1.73
N GLN A 259 32.55 -2.22 1.60
CA GLN A 259 33.15 -3.13 2.58
C GLN A 259 33.30 -2.45 3.96
N PRO A 260 33.07 -3.16 5.08
CA PRO A 260 33.12 -2.56 6.43
C PRO A 260 34.45 -1.88 6.79
N SER A 261 35.58 -2.29 6.21
CA SER A 261 36.88 -1.64 6.45
C SER A 261 37.04 -0.31 5.74
N ALA A 262 36.31 -0.08 4.64
CA ALA A 262 36.44 1.13 3.83
C ALA A 262 35.58 2.29 4.34
N ILE A 263 34.46 1.99 5.03
CA ILE A 263 33.51 3.03 5.48
C ILE A 263 34.05 3.97 6.55
N THR A 264 35.10 3.59 7.27
CA THR A 264 35.72 4.42 8.32
C THR A 264 36.85 5.29 7.80
N THR A 265 37.26 5.16 6.54
CA THR A 265 38.36 5.94 5.96
C THR A 265 37.96 7.39 5.75
N GLU A 266 38.90 8.31 5.98
CA GLU A 266 38.63 9.75 5.85
C GLU A 266 38.30 10.14 4.41
N SER A 267 38.90 9.44 3.43
CA SER A 267 38.58 9.60 2.02
C SER A 267 37.10 9.30 1.72
N PHE A 268 36.58 8.17 2.23
CA PHE A 268 35.17 7.81 2.03
C PHE A 268 34.22 8.74 2.79
N LYS A 269 34.59 9.15 4.02
CA LYS A 269 33.82 10.15 4.77
C LYS A 269 33.72 11.46 3.99
N ASN A 270 34.83 11.94 3.41
CA ASN A 270 34.85 13.14 2.57
C ASN A 270 33.97 12.97 1.32
N GLU A 271 34.06 11.83 0.64
CA GLU A 271 33.19 11.53 -0.51
C GLU A 271 31.69 11.62 -0.14
N LEU A 272 31.29 11.03 0.99
CA LEU A 272 29.90 11.10 1.46
C LEU A 272 29.46 12.52 1.81
N LYS A 273 30.33 13.30 2.49
CA LYS A 273 30.06 14.71 2.81
C LYS A 273 29.79 15.52 1.56
N ASP A 274 30.66 15.38 0.56
CA ASP A 274 30.58 16.14 -0.69
C ASP A 274 29.37 15.71 -1.52
N LYS A 275 29.16 14.40 -1.68
CA LYS A 275 28.07 13.84 -2.48
C LYS A 275 26.68 14.18 -1.95
N PHE A 276 26.51 14.17 -0.62
CA PHE A 276 25.20 14.36 0.01
C PHE A 276 25.07 15.69 0.77
N GLN A 277 26.07 16.58 0.66
CA GLN A 277 26.10 17.92 1.28
C GLN A 277 25.74 17.87 2.77
N MET A 278 26.52 17.09 3.54
CA MET A 278 26.29 16.88 4.97
C MET A 278 27.54 17.15 5.81
N ASP A 279 27.32 17.53 7.07
CA ASP A 279 28.39 17.72 8.05
C ASP A 279 28.98 16.38 8.51
N THR A 280 30.17 16.45 9.14
CA THR A 280 30.90 15.29 9.66
C THR A 280 30.07 14.50 10.67
N SER A 281 29.34 15.17 11.58
CA SER A 281 28.51 14.51 12.59
C SER A 281 27.41 13.67 11.94
N THR A 282 26.78 14.16 10.88
CA THR A 282 25.77 13.45 10.12
C THR A 282 26.36 12.21 9.45
N VAL A 283 27.54 12.33 8.83
CA VAL A 283 28.24 11.16 8.25
C VAL A 283 28.54 10.11 9.32
N ASP A 284 29.11 10.53 10.45
CA ASP A 284 29.44 9.63 11.55
C ASP A 284 28.18 8.93 12.09
N ASN A 285 27.05 9.63 12.21
CA ASN A 285 25.78 9.03 12.63
C ASN A 285 25.29 7.91 11.68
N PHE A 286 25.51 8.03 10.37
CA PHE A 286 25.17 6.98 9.41
C PHE A 286 26.19 5.83 9.40
N ILE A 287 27.48 6.11 9.63
CA ILE A 287 28.51 5.08 9.80
C ILE A 287 28.25 4.26 11.06
N ASP A 288 27.89 4.92 12.17
CA ASP A 288 27.48 4.26 13.43
C ASP A 288 26.27 3.37 13.21
N HIS A 289 25.26 3.89 12.49
CA HIS A 289 24.09 3.12 12.10
C HIS A 289 24.49 1.85 11.32
N ARG A 290 25.28 2.01 10.26
CA ARG A 290 25.75 0.91 9.42
C ARG A 290 26.58 -0.11 10.20
N THR A 291 27.46 0.36 11.08
CA THR A 291 28.30 -0.50 11.95
C THR A 291 27.45 -1.30 12.92
N CYS A 292 26.46 -0.67 13.56
CA CYS A 292 25.49 -1.35 14.41
C CYS A 292 24.69 -2.41 13.64
N MET A 293 24.28 -2.10 12.41
CA MET A 293 23.51 -3.02 11.57
C MET A 293 24.30 -4.26 11.12
N GLU A 294 25.63 -4.23 11.05
CA GLU A 294 26.42 -5.45 10.75
C GLU A 294 26.27 -6.53 11.82
N ASN A 295 26.23 -6.12 13.09
CA ASN A 295 25.97 -7.05 14.19
C ASN A 295 24.58 -7.67 14.08
N VAL A 296 23.59 -6.89 13.62
CA VAL A 296 22.23 -7.38 13.37
C VAL A 296 22.21 -8.35 12.19
N LYS A 297 22.86 -8.01 11.07
CA LYS A 297 22.97 -8.87 9.87
C LYS A 297 23.62 -10.20 10.19
N SER A 298 24.72 -10.19 10.95
CA SER A 298 25.42 -11.42 11.39
C SER A 298 24.49 -12.34 12.21
N LYS A 299 23.73 -11.77 13.16
CA LYS A 299 22.75 -12.53 13.96
C LYS A 299 21.59 -13.06 13.12
N VAL A 300 21.08 -12.29 12.16
CA VAL A 300 20.01 -12.75 11.26
C VAL A 300 20.50 -13.88 10.36
N LYS A 301 21.75 -13.80 9.89
CA LYS A 301 22.36 -14.81 9.03
C LYS A 301 22.35 -16.20 9.68
N SER A 302 22.64 -16.31 10.98
CA SER A 302 22.59 -17.60 11.69
C SER A 302 21.18 -18.16 11.85
N CYS A 303 20.14 -17.34 11.71
CA CYS A 303 18.73 -17.73 11.79
C CYS A 303 18.10 -18.03 10.43
N MET A 304 18.78 -17.66 9.34
CA MET A 304 18.21 -17.59 7.99
C MET A 304 17.83 -18.96 7.44
N GLU A 305 18.67 -19.97 7.64
CA GLU A 305 18.41 -21.34 7.17
C GLU A 305 17.09 -21.89 7.73
N LYS A 306 16.88 -21.73 9.03
CA LYS A 306 15.63 -22.15 9.69
C LYS A 306 14.42 -21.34 9.20
N ALA A 307 14.60 -20.05 8.91
CA ALA A 307 13.52 -19.21 8.37
C ALA A 307 13.11 -19.65 6.96
N LEU A 308 14.09 -19.96 6.10
CA LEU A 308 13.88 -20.50 4.76
C LEU A 308 13.21 -21.88 4.80
N SER A 309 13.68 -22.77 5.68
CA SER A 309 13.04 -24.07 5.91
C SER A 309 11.56 -23.89 6.28
N LYS A 310 11.24 -22.97 7.21
CA LYS A 310 9.84 -22.65 7.54
C LYS A 310 9.07 -22.03 6.39
N CYS A 311 9.71 -21.30 5.48
CA CYS A 311 9.06 -20.82 4.27
C CYS A 311 8.66 -22.01 3.38
N HIS A 312 9.61 -22.87 3.01
CA HIS A 312 9.38 -23.99 2.10
C HIS A 312 8.43 -25.06 2.66
N GLU A 313 8.34 -25.22 3.99
CA GLU A 313 7.39 -26.13 4.63
C GLU A 313 5.92 -25.67 4.51
N GLN A 314 5.65 -24.37 4.38
CA GLN A 314 4.29 -23.84 4.42
C GLN A 314 3.71 -23.79 3.00
N LYS A 315 2.43 -24.14 2.89
CA LYS A 315 1.72 -24.11 1.61
C LYS A 315 1.22 -22.71 1.26
N ILE A 316 0.84 -21.91 2.25
CA ILE A 316 0.28 -20.57 2.05
C ILE A 316 1.31 -19.54 2.54
N HIS A 317 1.79 -18.66 1.66
CA HIS A 317 2.62 -17.52 2.02
C HIS A 317 1.76 -16.27 1.95
N ALA A 318 1.49 -15.67 3.09
CA ALA A 318 0.64 -14.50 3.20
C ALA A 318 1.42 -13.29 3.71
N VAL A 319 1.10 -12.10 3.21
CA VAL A 319 1.48 -10.81 3.80
C VAL A 319 0.22 -10.09 4.26
N GLU A 320 0.18 -9.61 5.51
CA GLU A 320 -0.84 -8.66 5.96
C GLU A 320 -0.33 -7.25 5.75
N VAL A 321 -0.99 -6.46 4.91
CA VAL A 321 -0.51 -5.12 4.56
C VAL A 321 -1.57 -4.07 4.77
N LEU A 322 -1.18 -3.03 5.50
CA LEU A 322 -1.98 -1.85 5.80
C LEU A 322 -1.25 -0.52 5.52
N ARG A 323 0.06 -0.58 5.22
CA ARG A 323 0.92 0.59 4.91
C ARG A 323 1.17 0.73 3.39
N SER A 324 0.17 0.43 2.58
CA SER A 324 0.22 0.57 1.12
C SER A 324 -1.10 1.12 0.57
N ASN A 325 -1.08 1.58 -0.68
CA ASN A 325 -2.26 1.94 -1.46
C ASN A 325 -2.53 0.84 -2.49
N MET A 326 -3.81 0.61 -2.81
CA MET A 326 -4.22 -0.50 -3.70
C MET A 326 -3.54 -0.42 -5.08
N ALA A 327 -3.29 0.79 -5.61
CA ALA A 327 -2.56 1.03 -6.85
C ALA A 327 -1.22 0.26 -6.96
N ALA A 328 -0.48 0.10 -5.86
CA ALA A 328 0.84 -0.51 -5.87
C ALA A 328 0.81 -2.02 -6.20
N LEU A 329 -0.36 -2.67 -6.09
CA LEU A 329 -0.50 -4.09 -6.39
C LEU A 329 -0.38 -4.41 -7.88
N ASP A 330 -0.53 -3.44 -8.77
CA ASP A 330 -0.40 -3.64 -10.23
C ASP A 330 0.95 -4.30 -10.57
N ASP A 331 2.06 -3.71 -10.10
CA ASP A 331 3.40 -4.22 -10.39
C ASP A 331 3.80 -5.41 -9.50
N VAL A 332 3.17 -5.56 -8.33
CA VAL A 332 3.33 -6.78 -7.52
C VAL A 332 2.71 -7.98 -8.23
N ILE A 333 1.53 -7.84 -8.81
CA ILE A 333 0.84 -8.90 -9.57
C ILE A 333 1.61 -9.25 -10.84
N LYS A 334 2.15 -8.25 -11.57
CA LYS A 334 3.02 -8.52 -12.72
C LYS A 334 4.27 -9.32 -12.34
N ARG A 335 4.83 -9.09 -11.14
CA ARG A 335 5.99 -9.83 -10.64
C ARG A 335 5.60 -11.23 -10.11
N LEU A 336 4.40 -11.37 -9.56
CA LEU A 336 3.86 -12.58 -8.98
C LEU A 336 2.49 -12.91 -9.61
N PRO A 337 2.46 -13.46 -10.84
CA PRO A 337 1.21 -13.69 -11.56
C PRO A 337 0.29 -14.72 -10.88
N ASP A 338 0.80 -15.53 -9.96
CA ASP A 338 0.04 -16.48 -9.15
C ASP A 338 -0.45 -15.91 -7.80
N LEU A 339 -0.33 -14.59 -7.60
CA LEU A 339 -0.81 -13.92 -6.39
C LEU A 339 -2.35 -13.93 -6.31
N TYR A 340 -2.85 -14.10 -5.09
CA TYR A 340 -4.23 -13.79 -4.72
C TYR A 340 -4.27 -12.56 -3.81
N VAL A 341 -5.24 -11.68 -4.02
CA VAL A 341 -5.45 -10.50 -3.20
C VAL A 341 -6.78 -10.60 -2.47
N VAL A 342 -6.73 -10.48 -1.14
CA VAL A 342 -7.91 -10.38 -0.28
C VAL A 342 -8.03 -8.94 0.19
N HIS A 343 -8.99 -8.20 -0.36
CA HIS A 343 -9.33 -6.85 0.08
C HIS A 343 -10.30 -6.95 1.27
N TYR A 344 -9.74 -6.90 2.47
CA TYR A 344 -10.48 -7.07 3.72
C TYR A 344 -10.86 -5.72 4.30
N VAL A 345 -12.15 -5.40 4.22
CA VAL A 345 -12.71 -4.09 4.55
C VAL A 345 -13.55 -4.15 5.82
N ARG A 346 -13.84 -2.98 6.38
CA ARG A 346 -14.75 -2.78 7.51
C ARG A 346 -15.50 -1.46 7.32
N ASP A 347 -16.65 -1.29 7.97
CA ASP A 347 -17.34 0.01 7.99
C ASP A 347 -16.37 1.14 8.40
N PRO A 348 -16.15 2.17 7.55
CA PRO A 348 -15.20 3.24 7.82
C PRO A 348 -15.56 4.06 9.07
N ARG A 349 -16.84 4.11 9.45
CA ARG A 349 -17.30 4.78 10.68
C ARG A 349 -16.81 4.04 11.92
N ALA A 350 -16.86 2.71 11.87
CA ALA A 350 -16.33 1.86 12.92
C ALA A 350 -14.80 1.98 13.02
N ILE A 351 -14.11 2.10 11.88
CA ILE A 351 -12.66 2.35 11.84
C ILE A 351 -12.34 3.69 12.49
N ALA A 352 -12.94 4.79 12.02
CA ALA A 352 -12.70 6.15 12.52
C ALA A 352 -12.97 6.25 14.03
N GLN A 353 -14.12 5.74 14.49
CA GLN A 353 -14.48 5.74 15.90
C GLN A 353 -13.51 4.90 16.75
N SER A 354 -13.00 3.80 16.21
CA SER A 354 -12.02 2.97 16.90
C SER A 354 -10.64 3.66 16.99
N THR A 355 -10.26 4.43 15.97
CA THR A 355 -9.00 5.17 15.92
C THR A 355 -8.96 6.32 16.93
N ILE A 356 -10.01 7.15 17.01
CA ILE A 356 -10.03 8.28 17.96
C ILE A 356 -9.99 7.80 19.42
N LYS A 357 -10.53 6.61 19.70
CA LYS A 357 -10.56 6.04 21.06
C LYS A 357 -9.20 5.62 21.59
N VAL A 358 -8.31 5.18 20.71
CA VAL A 358 -6.95 4.80 21.10
C VAL A 358 -5.99 5.99 21.12
N LYS A 359 -6.48 7.20 20.80
CA LYS A 359 -5.78 8.49 20.95
C LYS A 359 -4.39 8.52 20.29
N PHE A 360 -4.22 7.87 19.13
CA PHE A 360 -2.96 7.92 18.37
C PHE A 360 -2.72 9.26 17.68
N ASN A 361 -3.79 9.98 17.35
CA ASN A 361 -3.76 11.32 16.74
C ASN A 361 -4.58 12.29 17.62
N SER A 362 -4.32 13.58 17.47
CA SER A 362 -5.08 14.68 18.10
C SER A 362 -6.36 15.07 17.36
N GLY A 363 -6.69 14.39 16.26
CA GLY A 363 -7.87 14.66 15.42
C GLY A 363 -9.17 14.11 16.00
N ASP A 364 -10.29 14.73 15.63
CA ASP A 364 -11.62 14.25 15.97
C ASP A 364 -12.15 13.22 14.95
N ILE A 365 -13.39 12.75 15.17
CA ILE A 365 -13.99 11.76 14.28
C ILE A 365 -14.14 12.27 12.84
N VAL A 366 -14.37 13.57 12.65
CA VAL A 366 -14.54 14.18 11.32
C VAL A 366 -13.21 14.15 10.58
N HIS A 367 -12.12 14.56 11.24
CA HIS A 367 -10.77 14.48 10.69
C HIS A 367 -10.39 13.04 10.31
N GLU A 368 -10.58 12.09 11.24
CA GLU A 368 -10.26 10.68 10.96
C GLU A 368 -11.14 10.09 9.85
N SER A 369 -12.41 10.51 9.76
CA SER A 369 -13.32 10.08 8.69
C SER A 369 -12.87 10.59 7.32
N ARG A 370 -12.41 11.85 7.22
CA ARG A 370 -11.85 12.38 5.96
C ARG A 370 -10.62 11.59 5.52
N LEU A 371 -9.73 11.27 6.46
CA LEU A 371 -8.53 10.48 6.19
C LEU A 371 -8.87 9.07 5.69
N ILE A 372 -9.65 8.31 6.45
CA ILE A 372 -9.94 6.91 6.11
C ILE A 372 -10.84 6.79 4.88
N CYS A 373 -11.87 7.63 4.75
CA CYS A 373 -12.81 7.53 3.64
C CYS A 373 -12.20 7.98 2.32
N ASN A 374 -11.37 9.04 2.30
CA ASN A 374 -10.66 9.40 1.08
C ASN A 374 -9.65 8.33 0.67
N LYS A 375 -8.95 7.71 1.63
CA LYS A 375 -8.06 6.56 1.34
C LYS A 375 -8.83 5.39 0.75
N MET A 376 -9.89 4.96 1.42
CA MET A 376 -10.71 3.83 0.99
C MET A 376 -11.39 4.07 -0.34
N GLU A 377 -11.84 5.30 -0.63
CA GLU A 377 -12.45 5.64 -1.92
C GLU A 377 -11.47 5.42 -3.07
N GLN A 378 -10.22 5.87 -2.93
CA GLN A 378 -9.20 5.65 -3.95
C GLN A 378 -8.80 4.18 -4.05
N ASP A 379 -8.60 3.50 -2.92
CA ASP A 379 -8.29 2.06 -2.90
C ASP A 379 -9.42 1.21 -3.53
N ILE A 380 -10.69 1.59 -3.37
CA ILE A 380 -11.83 0.94 -4.02
C ILE A 380 -11.78 1.17 -5.53
N LYS A 381 -11.53 2.39 -5.99
CA LYS A 381 -11.40 2.70 -7.43
C LYS A 381 -10.28 1.87 -8.07
N ASP A 382 -9.12 1.80 -7.42
CA ASP A 382 -8.00 0.97 -7.85
C ASP A 382 -8.34 -0.52 -7.81
N TYR A 383 -9.07 -0.99 -6.80
CA TYR A 383 -9.55 -2.36 -6.76
C TYR A 383 -10.42 -2.68 -7.97
N GLU A 384 -11.40 -1.83 -8.32
CA GLU A 384 -12.29 -2.12 -9.45
C GLU A 384 -11.51 -2.16 -10.77
N ARG A 385 -10.56 -1.22 -10.94
CA ARG A 385 -9.65 -1.18 -12.09
C ARG A 385 -8.79 -2.45 -12.17
N LEU A 386 -8.12 -2.82 -11.09
CA LEU A 386 -7.20 -3.96 -11.05
C LEU A 386 -7.91 -5.30 -11.11
N SER A 387 -9.09 -5.43 -10.49
CA SER A 387 -9.93 -6.62 -10.58
C SER A 387 -10.41 -6.88 -12.01
N SER A 388 -10.71 -5.80 -12.76
CA SER A 388 -11.03 -5.88 -14.19
C SER A 388 -9.82 -6.21 -15.05
N LEU A 389 -8.63 -5.75 -14.66
CA LEU A 389 -7.36 -6.01 -15.35
C LEU A 389 -6.85 -7.44 -15.11
N TYR A 390 -7.13 -7.98 -13.92
CA TYR A 390 -6.64 -9.27 -13.46
C TYR A 390 -7.79 -10.16 -12.91
N PRO A 391 -8.65 -10.70 -13.79
CA PRO A 391 -9.80 -11.50 -13.38
C PRO A 391 -9.41 -12.68 -12.48
N GLY A 392 -10.13 -12.84 -11.37
CA GLY A 392 -9.90 -13.91 -10.38
C GLY A 392 -8.72 -13.68 -9.44
N VAL A 393 -7.97 -12.58 -9.55
CA VAL A 393 -6.92 -12.24 -8.57
C VAL A 393 -7.52 -11.74 -7.25
N PHE A 394 -8.56 -10.92 -7.35
CA PHE A 394 -9.11 -10.18 -6.21
C PHE A 394 -10.38 -10.82 -5.66
N ILE A 395 -10.52 -10.76 -4.34
CA ILE A 395 -11.80 -10.89 -3.65
C ILE A 395 -11.93 -9.75 -2.63
N ARG A 396 -13.14 -9.23 -2.45
CA ARG A 396 -13.47 -8.28 -1.38
C ARG A 396 -14.37 -8.96 -0.36
N VAL A 397 -13.99 -8.85 0.90
CA VAL A 397 -14.71 -9.47 2.03
C VAL A 397 -14.75 -8.51 3.23
N LYS A 398 -15.78 -8.62 4.07
CA LYS A 398 -15.98 -7.69 5.19
C LYS A 398 -15.62 -8.31 6.54
N TYR A 399 -15.09 -7.49 7.45
CA TYR A 399 -14.88 -7.83 8.86
C TYR A 399 -16.18 -8.33 9.50
N GLU A 400 -17.29 -7.67 9.19
CA GLU A 400 -18.62 -7.98 9.71
C GLU A 400 -19.04 -9.41 9.34
N ASP A 401 -18.78 -9.84 8.10
CA ASP A 401 -19.08 -11.19 7.61
C ASP A 401 -18.25 -12.26 8.35
N LEU A 402 -16.97 -11.97 8.62
CA LEU A 402 -16.11 -12.85 9.43
C LEU A 402 -16.65 -13.02 10.84
N VAL A 403 -17.15 -11.94 11.44
CA VAL A 403 -17.69 -11.97 12.80
C VAL A 403 -19.03 -12.70 12.85
N PHE A 404 -19.88 -12.50 11.84
CA PHE A 404 -21.22 -13.07 11.80
C PHE A 404 -21.22 -14.57 11.49
N ASP A 405 -20.51 -14.99 10.44
CA ASP A 405 -20.37 -16.41 10.08
C ASP A 405 -18.92 -16.74 9.69
N PRO A 406 -18.06 -17.05 10.69
CA PRO A 406 -16.67 -17.38 10.43
C PRO A 406 -16.49 -18.60 9.51
N LYS A 407 -17.44 -19.54 9.52
CA LYS A 407 -17.36 -20.76 8.72
C LYS A 407 -17.58 -20.44 7.24
N GLN A 408 -18.65 -19.73 6.92
CA GLN A 408 -18.94 -19.34 5.54
C GLN A 408 -17.91 -18.33 5.03
N PHE A 409 -17.49 -17.37 5.86
CA PHE A 409 -16.41 -16.45 5.51
C PHE A 409 -15.12 -17.20 5.17
N GLY A 410 -14.71 -18.14 6.04
CA GLY A 410 -13.53 -18.97 5.82
C GLY A 410 -13.61 -19.75 4.52
N LYS A 411 -14.73 -20.44 4.27
CA LYS A 411 -14.98 -21.16 3.02
C LYS A 411 -14.82 -20.25 1.80
N THR A 412 -15.44 -19.07 1.80
CA THR A 412 -15.34 -18.09 0.70
C THR A 412 -13.90 -17.67 0.41
N VAL A 413 -13.13 -17.28 1.44
CA VAL A 413 -11.74 -16.83 1.25
C VAL A 413 -10.83 -17.99 0.81
N TYR A 414 -11.00 -19.17 1.39
CA TYR A 414 -10.15 -20.32 1.08
C TYR A 414 -10.41 -20.87 -0.33
N GLN A 415 -11.67 -20.90 -0.77
CA GLN A 415 -12.04 -21.27 -2.14
C GLN A 415 -11.45 -20.31 -3.17
N HIS A 416 -11.45 -19.01 -2.88
CA HIS A 416 -10.82 -18.00 -3.75
C HIS A 416 -9.34 -18.28 -3.99
N ILE A 417 -8.60 -18.69 -2.96
CA ILE A 417 -7.16 -18.99 -3.07
C ILE A 417 -6.88 -20.44 -3.52
N GLY A 418 -7.88 -21.14 -4.07
CA GLY A 418 -7.73 -22.48 -4.64
C GLY A 418 -7.73 -23.62 -3.62
N LEU A 419 -8.21 -23.40 -2.38
CA LEU A 419 -8.33 -24.43 -1.35
C LEU A 419 -9.80 -24.82 -1.12
N LYS A 420 -10.04 -26.11 -0.87
CA LYS A 420 -11.40 -26.62 -0.62
C LYS A 420 -12.06 -25.97 0.61
N ASP A 421 -11.28 -25.81 1.69
CA ASP A 421 -11.75 -25.26 2.96
C ASP A 421 -10.61 -24.71 3.84
N CYS A 422 -10.99 -23.89 4.82
CA CYS A 422 -10.18 -23.43 5.92
C CYS A 422 -9.83 -24.59 6.88
N SER A 423 -8.76 -24.45 7.66
CA SER A 423 -8.43 -25.49 8.65
C SER A 423 -9.39 -25.47 9.84
N THR A 424 -9.68 -26.66 10.38
CA THR A 424 -10.45 -26.81 11.63
C THR A 424 -9.80 -26.06 12.80
N ARG A 425 -8.46 -25.97 12.80
CA ARG A 425 -7.72 -25.21 13.81
C ARG A 425 -8.06 -23.72 13.75
N TRP A 426 -7.95 -23.11 12.58
CA TRP A 426 -8.31 -21.70 12.41
C TRP A 426 -9.76 -21.46 12.81
N LEU A 427 -10.69 -22.27 12.30
CA LEU A 427 -12.12 -22.11 12.58
C LEU A 427 -12.43 -22.15 14.08
N LYS A 428 -11.87 -23.13 14.81
CA LYS A 428 -11.98 -23.22 16.27
C LYS A 428 -11.40 -21.99 16.96
N THR A 429 -10.22 -21.54 16.53
CA THR A 429 -9.57 -20.34 17.11
C THR A 429 -10.43 -19.10 16.91
N VAL A 430 -10.94 -18.83 15.71
CA VAL A 430 -11.74 -17.62 15.46
C VAL A 430 -13.07 -17.66 16.20
N GLN A 431 -13.79 -18.80 16.20
CA GLN A 431 -15.04 -18.95 16.95
C GLN A 431 -14.82 -18.72 18.45
N SER A 432 -13.75 -19.29 19.02
CA SER A 432 -13.40 -19.06 20.43
C SER A 432 -13.05 -17.59 20.73
N SER A 433 -12.44 -16.89 19.77
CA SER A 433 -12.06 -15.49 19.93
C SER A 433 -13.25 -14.53 19.91
N LEU A 434 -14.35 -14.88 19.23
CA LEU A 434 -15.54 -14.04 19.11
C LEU A 434 -16.53 -14.20 20.28
N HIS A 435 -16.37 -15.26 21.07
CA HIS A 435 -17.20 -15.61 22.23
C HIS A 435 -16.36 -15.95 23.48
N GLY A 436 -15.26 -15.23 23.68
CA GLY A 436 -14.34 -15.47 24.79
C GLY A 436 -14.88 -14.98 26.14
N SER A 437 -14.41 -15.56 27.25
CA SER A 437 -14.79 -15.12 28.60
C SER A 437 -14.29 -13.71 28.95
N LYS A 438 -13.20 -13.27 28.33
CA LYS A 438 -12.61 -11.93 28.50
C LYS A 438 -12.22 -11.32 27.15
N ALA A 439 -12.37 -10.01 27.04
CA ALA A 439 -11.88 -9.26 25.88
C ALA A 439 -10.40 -8.93 26.07
N SER A 440 -9.59 -9.07 25.02
CA SER A 440 -8.14 -8.84 25.03
C SER A 440 -7.75 -7.36 24.78
N GLY A 441 -8.56 -6.42 25.29
CA GLY A 441 -8.35 -4.97 25.12
C GLY A 441 -8.52 -4.45 23.69
N SER A 442 -8.17 -3.17 23.48
CA SER A 442 -8.44 -2.43 22.24
C SER A 442 -7.66 -2.93 21.02
N PHE A 443 -6.56 -3.67 21.21
CA PHE A 443 -5.69 -4.15 20.14
C PHE A 443 -5.76 -5.66 19.92
N GLY A 444 -6.34 -6.42 20.85
CA GLY A 444 -6.40 -7.87 20.69
C GLY A 444 -7.60 -8.32 19.85
N THR A 445 -7.62 -9.62 19.57
CA THR A 445 -8.61 -10.29 18.72
C THR A 445 -9.77 -10.91 19.50
N PHE A 446 -9.67 -11.05 20.83
CA PHE A 446 -10.72 -11.66 21.65
C PHE A 446 -11.82 -10.67 22.01
N ARG A 447 -13.07 -11.13 21.94
CA ARG A 447 -14.30 -10.42 22.24
C ARG A 447 -15.16 -11.29 23.15
N LYS A 448 -15.87 -10.65 24.08
CA LYS A 448 -16.95 -11.31 24.83
C LYS A 448 -18.13 -11.62 23.93
N ASN A 449 -18.45 -10.67 23.06
CA ASN A 449 -19.48 -10.79 22.03
C ASN A 449 -18.98 -10.10 20.76
N GLY A 450 -18.67 -10.88 19.72
CA GLY A 450 -18.24 -10.37 18.42
C GLY A 450 -19.30 -9.46 17.77
N THR A 451 -20.56 -9.87 17.77
CA THR A 451 -21.68 -9.13 17.19
C THR A 451 -21.93 -7.79 17.89
N GLU A 452 -21.79 -7.73 19.21
CA GLU A 452 -21.85 -6.43 19.89
C GLU A 452 -20.70 -5.51 19.47
N ALA A 453 -19.51 -6.08 19.20
CA ALA A 453 -18.33 -5.32 18.81
C ALA A 453 -18.44 -4.72 17.39
N ILE A 454 -19.22 -5.31 16.48
CA ILE A 454 -19.48 -4.74 15.14
C ILE A 454 -20.41 -3.52 15.24
N GLU A 455 -21.43 -3.56 16.11
CA GLU A 455 -22.43 -2.49 16.25
C GLU A 455 -22.03 -1.39 17.24
N LYS A 456 -20.98 -1.62 18.04
CA LYS A 456 -20.55 -0.77 19.15
C LYS A 456 -20.36 0.71 18.78
N TRP A 457 -19.95 1.02 17.55
CA TRP A 457 -19.71 2.40 17.12
C TRP A 457 -21.01 3.22 17.04
N ARG A 458 -22.15 2.60 16.74
CA ARG A 458 -23.44 3.30 16.58
C ARG A 458 -23.87 4.02 17.85
N LYS A 459 -23.55 3.47 19.02
CA LYS A 459 -23.87 4.05 20.33
C LYS A 459 -22.87 5.12 20.79
N GLN A 460 -21.88 5.46 19.97
CA GLN A 460 -20.71 6.26 20.39
C GLN A 460 -20.47 7.50 19.56
N ILE A 461 -21.23 7.65 18.47
CA ILE A 461 -21.21 8.83 17.61
C ILE A 461 -22.55 9.53 17.84
N THR A 462 -22.53 10.82 18.10
CA THR A 462 -23.76 11.62 18.21
C THR A 462 -24.40 11.79 16.84
N ASP A 463 -25.73 11.95 16.78
CA ASP A 463 -26.46 12.03 15.50
C ASP A 463 -25.94 13.14 14.57
N GLN A 464 -25.62 14.32 15.13
CA GLN A 464 -25.04 15.42 14.35
C GLN A 464 -23.70 15.03 13.71
N LYS A 465 -22.80 14.42 14.47
CA LYS A 465 -21.50 13.97 13.95
C LYS A 465 -21.66 12.80 12.98
N LEU A 466 -22.62 11.92 13.23
CA LEU A 466 -22.91 10.78 12.36
C LEU A 466 -23.36 11.25 10.98
N ASN A 467 -24.26 12.24 10.91
CA ASN A 467 -24.69 12.83 9.64
C ASN A 467 -23.53 13.43 8.85
N GLU A 468 -22.62 14.14 9.52
CA GLU A 468 -21.43 14.69 8.87
C GLU A 468 -20.50 13.59 8.36
N VAL A 469 -20.21 12.58 9.19
CA VAL A 469 -19.37 11.43 8.82
C VAL A 469 -19.99 10.66 7.66
N ASN A 470 -21.30 10.41 7.67
CA ASN A 470 -22.04 9.76 6.59
C ASN A 470 -21.90 10.52 5.27
N ARG A 471 -21.96 11.86 5.31
CA ARG A 471 -21.75 12.70 4.13
C ARG A 471 -20.32 12.60 3.59
N ILE A 472 -19.32 12.62 4.48
CA ILE A 472 -17.90 12.48 4.10
C ILE A 472 -17.64 11.11 3.47
N CYS A 473 -18.19 10.05 4.07
CA CYS A 473 -17.93 8.66 3.70
C CYS A 473 -18.93 8.09 2.68
N LYS A 474 -19.86 8.91 2.16
CA LYS A 474 -21.00 8.46 1.34
C LYS A 474 -20.59 7.51 0.21
N ASN A 475 -19.55 7.87 -0.54
CA ASN A 475 -19.07 7.07 -1.66
C ASN A 475 -18.58 5.69 -1.22
N VAL A 476 -17.82 5.64 -0.12
CA VAL A 476 -17.28 4.39 0.44
C VAL A 476 -18.39 3.54 1.02
N LEU A 477 -19.32 4.14 1.77
CA LEU A 477 -20.46 3.44 2.36
C LEU A 477 -21.32 2.79 1.27
N ASN A 478 -21.66 3.53 0.23
CA ASN A 478 -22.42 3.01 -0.91
C ASN A 478 -21.65 1.90 -1.65
N ALA A 479 -20.37 2.12 -1.98
CA ALA A 479 -19.56 1.16 -2.72
C ALA A 479 -19.35 -0.17 -1.96
N LEU A 480 -19.37 -0.12 -0.62
CA LEU A 480 -19.26 -1.30 0.22
C LEU A 480 -20.63 -1.84 0.68
N GLY A 481 -21.75 -1.21 0.32
CA GLY A 481 -23.08 -1.64 0.71
C GLY A 481 -23.39 -1.50 2.20
N TYR A 482 -22.89 -0.43 2.84
CA TYR A 482 -23.30 -0.05 4.20
C TYR A 482 -24.45 0.95 4.13
N SER A 483 -25.43 0.80 5.02
CA SER A 483 -26.53 1.76 5.16
C SER A 483 -26.00 3.10 5.66
N LEU A 484 -26.50 4.20 5.08
CA LEU A 484 -26.24 5.55 5.56
C LEU A 484 -26.87 5.75 6.94
#